data_AF-A0A7C4HFF5-F1
#
_entry.id   AF-A0A7C4HFF5-F1
#
_cell.length_a   1.000
_cell.length_b   1.000
_cell.length_c   1.000
_cell.angle_alpha   90.00
_cell.angle_beta   90.00
_cell.angle_gamma   90.00
#
_symmetry.space_group_name_H-M   'P 1'
#
loop_
_entity.id
_entity.type
_entity.pdbx_description
1 polymer ?
#
loop_
_entity_poly.entity_id
_entity_poly.type
_entity_poly.pdbx_seq_one_letter_code
_entity_poly.pdbx_strand_id
1 'polypeptide(L)'
;MYDLFLRILRDEINSTSLIDISRIKINEYRNYLVNAFREISTENTEVQKYFNEIIKNIMRDADLLVRMRLVKNILNSIKPVDSVDTDLYSIVEKLIYFYKVFLTNFYIGVDDDIYVVFRRKCSVDNRVFMKNDIVKLDPLTCIKLYLNDCVDLIVKPYIVETIESS
;
A
#
# COMPACT_ATOMS: atom_id res chain seq x y z
N MET A 1 24.00 -14.95 3.61
CA MET A 1 23.13 -14.17 2.71
C MET A 1 21.67 -14.62 2.80
N TYR A 2 21.41 -15.89 3.13
CA TYR A 2 20.08 -16.48 3.29
C TYR A 2 19.12 -15.74 4.22
N ASP A 3 19.64 -15.27 5.36
CA ASP A 3 18.83 -14.69 6.44
C ASP A 3 18.61 -13.17 6.31
N LEU A 4 18.63 -12.63 5.09
CA LEU A 4 18.52 -11.18 4.91
C LEU A 4 17.26 -10.63 5.59
N PHE A 5 16.10 -11.19 5.28
CA PHE A 5 14.83 -10.74 5.86
C PHE A 5 14.76 -10.97 7.37
N LEU A 6 15.32 -12.07 7.88
CA LEU A 6 15.39 -12.33 9.33
C LEU A 6 16.24 -11.28 10.05
N ARG A 7 17.38 -10.87 9.45
CA ARG A 7 18.24 -9.81 10.01
C ARG A 7 17.54 -8.45 9.98
N ILE A 8 16.98 -8.07 8.84
CA ILE A 8 16.22 -6.83 8.70
C ILE A 8 15.04 -6.82 9.68
N LEU A 9 14.33 -7.95 9.84
CA LEU A 9 13.24 -8.09 10.81
C LEU A 9 13.72 -7.88 12.24
N ARG A 10 14.85 -8.48 12.64
CA ARG A 10 15.43 -8.26 13.97
C ARG A 10 15.78 -6.79 14.20
N ASP A 11 16.42 -6.15 13.22
CA ASP A 11 16.78 -4.73 13.31
C ASP A 11 15.52 -3.85 13.39
N GLU A 12 14.49 -4.19 12.63
CA GLU A 12 13.19 -3.54 12.68
C GLU A 12 12.54 -3.70 14.06
N ILE A 13 12.54 -4.89 14.68
CA ILE A 13 11.92 -5.12 16.00
C ILE A 13 12.58 -4.22 17.06
N ASN A 14 13.90 -4.10 17.00
CA ASN A 14 14.68 -3.36 17.99
C ASN A 14 14.65 -1.84 17.76
N SER A 15 14.22 -1.38 16.59
CA SER A 15 14.16 0.03 16.25
C SER A 15 12.82 0.65 16.64
N THR A 16 12.84 1.87 17.18
CA THR A 16 11.63 2.67 17.42
C THR A 16 11.09 3.33 16.15
N SER A 17 11.96 3.56 15.15
CA SER A 17 11.60 4.07 13.83
C SER A 17 11.65 2.98 12.77
N LEU A 18 11.15 3.31 11.56
CA LEU A 18 11.35 2.46 10.39
C LEU A 18 12.82 2.48 10.01
N ILE A 19 13.43 1.30 9.85
CA ILE A 19 14.81 1.23 9.37
C ILE A 19 14.88 1.47 7.86
N ASP A 20 16.01 1.98 7.38
CA ASP A 20 16.23 2.14 5.95
C ASP A 20 16.54 0.79 5.28
N ILE A 21 15.79 0.45 4.24
CA ILE A 21 15.99 -0.76 3.44
C ILE A 21 16.41 -0.35 2.03
N SER A 22 17.71 -0.41 1.77
CA SER A 22 18.28 -0.13 0.45
C SER A 22 17.73 -1.09 -0.61
N ARG A 23 17.20 -0.52 -1.70
CA ARG A 23 16.76 -1.25 -2.90
C ARG A 23 17.88 -2.11 -3.51
N ILE A 24 19.14 -1.68 -3.40
CA ILE A 24 20.30 -2.43 -3.90
C ILE A 24 20.42 -3.78 -3.18
N LYS A 25 20.34 -3.78 -1.84
CA LYS A 25 20.43 -5.01 -1.03
C LYS A 25 19.32 -6.01 -1.37
N ILE A 26 18.10 -5.53 -1.61
CA ILE A 26 16.97 -6.38 -2.01
C ILE A 26 17.20 -6.99 -3.39
N ASN A 27 17.73 -6.21 -4.34
CA ASN A 27 18.05 -6.70 -5.69
C ASN A 27 19.18 -7.73 -5.69
N GLU A 28 20.24 -7.51 -4.89
CA GLU A 28 21.32 -8.48 -4.71
C GLU A 28 20.79 -9.82 -4.18
N TYR A 29 19.91 -9.77 -3.17
CA TYR A 29 19.30 -10.97 -2.62
C TYR A 29 18.40 -11.70 -3.61
N ARG A 30 17.62 -10.94 -4.41
CA ARG A 30 16.83 -11.52 -5.49
C ARG A 30 17.72 -12.25 -6.50
N ASN A 31 18.81 -11.63 -6.93
CA ASN A 31 19.75 -12.25 -7.87
C ASN A 31 20.39 -13.51 -7.28
N TYR A 32 20.74 -13.48 -5.99
CA TYR A 32 21.23 -14.65 -5.28
C TYR A 32 20.21 -15.81 -5.30
N LEU A 33 18.93 -15.55 -5.00
CA LEU A 33 17.88 -16.59 -5.06
C LEU A 33 17.67 -17.14 -6.47
N VAL A 34 17.72 -16.29 -7.50
CA VAL A 34 17.59 -16.71 -8.90
C VAL A 34 18.75 -17.61 -9.32
N ASN A 35 19.97 -17.27 -8.93
CA ASN A 35 21.14 -18.09 -9.22
C ASN A 35 21.10 -19.41 -8.46
N ALA A 36 20.77 -19.39 -7.17
CA ALA A 36 20.59 -20.60 -6.36
C ALA A 36 19.52 -21.52 -6.97
N PHE A 37 18.42 -20.97 -7.47
CA PHE A 37 17.38 -21.75 -8.14
C PHE A 37 17.90 -22.43 -9.42
N ARG A 38 18.75 -21.76 -10.20
CA ARG A 38 19.34 -22.33 -11.43
C ARG A 38 20.31 -23.47 -11.18
N GLU A 39 20.96 -23.48 -10.02
CA GLU A 39 21.93 -24.51 -9.63
C GLU A 39 21.28 -25.77 -9.06
N ILE A 40 19.98 -25.73 -8.76
CA ILE A 40 19.24 -26.89 -8.25
C ILE A 40 18.96 -27.85 -9.40
N SER A 41 19.52 -29.06 -9.31
CA SER A 41 19.18 -30.14 -10.22
C SER A 41 17.70 -30.49 -10.12
N THR A 42 17.04 -30.57 -11.27
CA THR A 42 15.64 -31.00 -11.39
C THR A 42 15.44 -32.47 -11.03
N GLU A 43 16.51 -33.26 -10.96
CA GLU A 43 16.46 -34.70 -10.71
C GLU A 43 16.55 -35.04 -9.21
N ASN A 44 17.01 -34.11 -8.36
CA ASN A 44 17.14 -34.35 -6.92
C ASN A 44 15.94 -33.77 -6.15
N THR A 45 14.97 -34.64 -5.84
CA THR A 45 13.72 -34.28 -5.15
C THR A 45 13.93 -33.81 -3.71
N GLU A 46 14.96 -34.29 -3.01
CA GLU A 46 15.25 -33.85 -1.63
C GLU A 46 15.76 -32.41 -1.61
N VAL A 47 16.69 -32.07 -2.50
CA VAL A 47 17.23 -30.71 -2.63
C VAL A 47 16.12 -29.71 -2.97
N GLN A 48 15.20 -30.09 -3.86
CA GLN A 48 14.02 -29.26 -4.17
C GLN A 48 13.12 -29.07 -2.96
N LYS A 49 12.89 -30.11 -2.17
CA LYS A 49 12.07 -30.01 -0.95
C LYS A 49 12.69 -29.03 0.04
N TYR A 50 13.99 -29.15 0.31
CA TYR A 50 14.71 -28.22 1.20
C TYR A 50 14.67 -26.79 0.68
N PHE A 51 14.92 -26.58 -0.61
CA PHE A 51 14.85 -25.25 -1.20
C PHE A 51 13.46 -24.64 -1.05
N ASN A 52 12.41 -25.41 -1.32
CA ASN A 52 11.02 -24.97 -1.16
C ASN A 52 10.70 -24.61 0.30
N GLU A 53 11.17 -25.39 1.27
CA GLU A 53 11.01 -25.06 2.70
C GLU A 53 11.65 -23.72 3.03
N ILE A 54 12.80 -23.41 2.43
CA ILE A 54 13.43 -22.14 2.72
C ILE A 54 12.69 -21.00 2.03
N ILE A 55 12.30 -21.12 0.76
CA ILE A 55 11.49 -20.08 0.11
C ILE A 55 10.24 -19.77 0.94
N LYS A 56 9.59 -20.79 1.53
CA LYS A 56 8.47 -20.58 2.46
C LYS A 56 8.86 -19.78 3.71
N ASN A 57 10.00 -20.10 4.32
CA ASN A 57 10.49 -19.35 5.50
C ASN A 57 10.81 -17.90 5.14
N ILE A 58 11.48 -17.66 4.01
CA ILE A 58 11.78 -16.32 3.50
C ILE A 58 10.51 -15.51 3.29
N MET A 59 9.50 -16.11 2.67
CA MET A 59 8.19 -15.46 2.46
C MET A 59 7.50 -15.12 3.78
N ARG A 60 7.60 -16.00 4.78
CA ARG A 60 7.04 -15.76 6.12
C ARG A 60 7.76 -14.61 6.83
N ASP A 61 9.09 -14.57 6.77
CA ASP A 61 9.88 -13.50 7.38
C ASP A 61 9.60 -12.14 6.70
N ALA A 62 9.48 -12.15 5.37
CA ALA A 62 9.09 -10.96 4.61
C ALA A 62 7.67 -10.49 4.95
N ASP A 63 6.70 -11.39 5.10
CA ASP A 63 5.33 -11.03 5.53
C ASP A 63 5.33 -10.37 6.92
N LEU A 64 6.05 -10.96 7.88
CA LEU A 64 6.20 -10.38 9.22
C LEU A 64 6.84 -9.00 9.18
N LEU A 65 7.88 -8.82 8.38
CA LEU A 65 8.56 -7.54 8.21
C LEU A 65 7.59 -6.48 7.65
N VAL A 66 6.85 -6.82 6.59
CA VAL A 66 5.88 -5.91 5.97
C VAL A 66 4.79 -5.50 6.97
N ARG A 67 4.21 -6.46 7.69
CA ARG A 67 3.18 -6.18 8.71
C ARG A 67 3.70 -5.23 9.78
N MET A 68 4.90 -5.46 10.31
CA MET A 68 5.48 -4.63 11.35
C MET A 68 5.77 -3.21 10.86
N ARG A 69 6.29 -3.09 9.63
CA ARG A 69 6.55 -1.78 9.01
C ARG A 69 5.27 -1.01 8.75
N LEU A 70 4.20 -1.67 8.32
CA LEU A 70 2.87 -1.05 8.18
C LEU A 70 2.35 -0.52 9.52
N VAL A 71 2.46 -1.31 10.60
CA VAL A 71 2.04 -0.87 11.95
C VAL A 71 2.83 0.37 12.38
N LYS A 72 4.16 0.36 12.23
CA LYS A 72 5.00 1.52 12.57
C LYS A 72 4.67 2.76 11.74
N ASN A 73 4.40 2.58 10.45
CA ASN A 73 3.97 3.66 9.58
C ASN A 73 2.65 4.28 10.07
N ILE A 74 1.68 3.46 10.48
CA ILE A 74 0.41 3.92 11.06
C ILE A 74 0.62 4.68 12.37
N LEU A 75 1.61 4.27 13.18
CA LEU A 75 1.99 4.94 14.42
C LEU A 75 2.84 6.21 14.20
N ASN A 76 2.92 6.72 12.97
CA ASN A 76 3.66 7.93 12.59
C ASN A 76 5.16 7.89 12.92
N SER A 77 5.79 6.72 12.83
CA SER A 77 7.26 6.62 12.93
C SER A 77 7.95 7.44 11.84
N ILE A 78 9.14 7.99 12.16
CA ILE A 78 9.99 8.70 11.19
C ILE A 78 10.31 7.76 10.03
N LYS A 79 10.07 8.25 8.80
CA LYS A 79 10.25 7.49 7.57
C LYS A 79 11.64 7.72 6.98
N PRO A 80 12.35 6.66 6.61
CA PRO A 80 13.56 6.79 5.79
C PRO A 80 13.22 7.29 4.38
N VAL A 81 14.04 8.20 3.83
CA VAL A 81 13.81 8.83 2.52
C VAL A 81 14.01 7.83 1.37
N ASP A 82 15.00 6.95 1.47
CA ASP A 82 15.48 6.09 0.37
C ASP A 82 15.09 4.61 0.52
N SER A 83 14.13 4.31 1.40
CA SER A 83 13.70 2.94 1.63
C SER A 83 12.90 2.39 0.43
N VAL A 84 12.97 1.08 0.23
CA VAL A 84 12.34 0.40 -0.91
C VAL A 84 10.81 0.56 -0.96
N ASP A 85 10.18 0.90 0.16
CA ASP A 85 8.73 0.90 0.40
C ASP A 85 8.11 2.29 0.58
N THR A 86 8.84 3.37 0.24
CA THR A 86 8.33 4.75 0.36
C THR A 86 7.00 4.95 -0.38
N ASP A 87 6.84 4.35 -1.57
CA ASP A 87 5.61 4.41 -2.35
C ASP A 87 4.42 3.78 -1.61
N LEU A 88 4.64 2.65 -0.93
CA LEU A 88 3.62 1.94 -0.16
C LEU A 88 3.08 2.83 0.97
N TYR A 89 3.96 3.56 1.65
CA TYR A 89 3.56 4.43 2.74
C TYR A 89 2.66 5.57 2.28
N SER A 90 2.90 6.12 1.09
CA SER A 90 2.03 7.16 0.51
C SER A 90 0.61 6.63 0.22
N ILE A 91 0.50 5.36 -0.20
CA ILE A 91 -0.79 4.71 -0.45
C ILE A 91 -1.54 4.48 0.87
N VAL A 92 -0.85 4.06 1.93
CA VAL A 92 -1.44 3.87 3.26
C VAL A 92 -1.97 5.19 3.82
N GLU A 93 -1.22 6.29 3.69
CA GLU A 93 -1.67 7.61 4.12
C GLU A 93 -2.91 8.08 3.36
N LYS A 94 -2.93 7.90 2.04
CA LYS A 94 -4.13 8.18 1.21
C LYS A 94 -5.32 7.35 1.66
N LEU A 95 -5.12 6.07 1.95
CA LEU A 95 -6.17 5.18 2.43
C LEU A 95 -6.73 5.66 3.78
N ILE A 96 -5.85 6.00 4.72
CA ILE A 96 -6.24 6.55 6.04
C ILE A 96 -7.03 7.84 5.86
N TYR A 97 -6.57 8.76 5.01
CA TYR A 97 -7.26 10.01 4.74
C TYR A 97 -8.64 9.78 4.11
N PHE A 98 -8.73 8.89 3.11
CA PHE A 98 -9.99 8.53 2.47
C PHE A 98 -11.00 8.00 3.50
N TYR A 99 -10.60 7.03 4.32
CA TYR A 99 -11.47 6.47 5.36
C TYR A 99 -11.83 7.48 6.43
N LYS A 100 -10.92 8.39 6.80
CA LYS A 100 -11.24 9.50 7.71
C LYS A 100 -12.38 10.35 7.13
N VAL A 101 -12.26 10.80 5.88
CA VAL A 101 -13.30 11.61 5.21
C VAL A 101 -14.60 10.84 5.06
N PHE A 102 -14.52 9.56 4.70
CA PHE A 102 -15.66 8.68 4.54
C PHE A 102 -16.41 8.46 5.85
N LEU A 103 -15.72 8.07 6.93
CA LEU A 103 -16.33 7.82 8.24
C LEU A 103 -16.88 9.09 8.90
N THR A 104 -16.29 10.26 8.63
CA THR A 104 -16.81 11.54 9.13
C THR A 104 -17.93 12.11 8.26
N ASN A 105 -18.28 11.47 7.13
CA ASN A 105 -19.20 12.01 6.13
C ASN A 105 -18.84 13.43 5.66
N PHE A 106 -17.54 13.75 5.58
CA PHE A 106 -17.06 15.07 5.12
C PHE A 106 -16.84 15.12 3.60
N TYR A 107 -17.66 14.39 2.86
CA TYR A 107 -17.67 14.37 1.41
C TYR A 107 -19.06 14.77 0.91
N ILE A 108 -19.14 15.22 -0.34
CA ILE A 108 -20.43 15.42 -1.00
C ILE A 108 -20.91 14.07 -1.55
N GLY A 109 -22.05 13.60 -1.08
CA GLY A 109 -22.70 12.37 -1.55
C GLY A 109 -24.21 12.49 -1.54
N VAL A 110 -24.88 11.60 -2.26
CA VAL A 110 -26.35 11.43 -2.24
C VAL A 110 -26.62 9.93 -2.20
N ASP A 111 -27.45 9.51 -1.24
CA ASP A 111 -27.64 8.10 -0.86
C ASP A 111 -26.31 7.47 -0.41
N ASP A 112 -25.86 6.41 -1.09
CA ASP A 112 -24.60 5.68 -0.81
C ASP A 112 -23.45 6.08 -1.74
N ASP A 113 -23.68 6.95 -2.72
CA ASP A 113 -22.65 7.32 -3.70
C ASP A 113 -21.96 8.65 -3.37
N ILE A 114 -20.72 8.76 -3.82
CA ILE A 114 -19.80 9.86 -3.55
C ILE A 114 -19.58 10.67 -4.83
N TYR A 115 -19.68 12.00 -4.73
CA TYR A 115 -19.25 12.89 -5.80
C TYR A 115 -17.73 13.09 -5.76
N VAL A 116 -17.10 12.89 -6.91
CA VAL A 116 -15.66 13.06 -7.09
C VAL A 116 -15.35 13.96 -8.28
N VAL A 117 -14.14 14.51 -8.29
CA VAL A 117 -13.60 15.27 -9.43
C VAL A 117 -12.45 14.49 -10.05
N PHE A 118 -12.46 14.30 -11.36
CA PHE A 118 -11.35 13.66 -12.06
C PHE A 118 -10.14 14.60 -12.15
N ARG A 119 -8.97 14.16 -11.69
CA ARG A 119 -7.71 14.93 -11.77
C ARG A 119 -7.05 14.89 -13.14
N ARG A 120 -7.32 13.82 -13.89
CA ARG A 120 -6.72 13.50 -15.19
C ARG A 120 -7.65 12.61 -15.99
N LYS A 121 -7.31 12.41 -17.27
CA LYS A 121 -8.02 11.48 -18.14
C LYS A 121 -7.93 10.07 -17.57
N CYS A 122 -9.05 9.47 -17.18
CA CYS A 122 -9.12 8.11 -16.65
C CYS A 122 -10.28 7.35 -17.31
N SER A 123 -10.12 6.03 -17.43
CA SER A 123 -11.15 5.14 -17.96
C SER A 123 -11.78 4.33 -16.82
N VAL A 124 -13.10 4.33 -16.73
CA VAL A 124 -13.89 3.60 -15.73
C VAL A 124 -15.04 2.92 -16.46
N ASP A 125 -15.17 1.60 -16.34
CA ASP A 125 -16.23 0.81 -16.97
C ASP A 125 -16.48 1.13 -18.45
N ASN A 126 -15.40 1.14 -19.24
CA ASN A 126 -15.40 1.48 -20.67
C ASN A 126 -15.84 2.91 -21.02
N ARG A 127 -15.97 3.80 -20.03
CA ARG A 127 -16.19 5.24 -20.23
C ARG A 127 -14.93 6.01 -19.91
N VAL A 128 -14.66 7.03 -20.72
CA VAL A 128 -13.50 7.92 -20.53
C VAL A 128 -13.98 9.21 -19.90
N PHE A 129 -13.42 9.54 -18.74
CA PHE A 129 -13.63 10.79 -18.04
C PHE A 129 -12.42 11.69 -18.23
N MET A 130 -12.67 12.98 -18.42
CA MET A 130 -11.66 14.00 -18.61
C MET A 130 -11.35 14.70 -17.29
N LYS A 131 -10.25 15.47 -17.28
CA LYS A 131 -9.89 16.29 -16.13
C LYS A 131 -11.01 17.29 -15.83
N ASN A 132 -11.32 17.44 -14.54
CA ASN A 132 -12.37 18.27 -13.95
C ASN A 132 -13.81 17.76 -14.14
N ASP A 133 -14.02 16.58 -14.73
CA ASP A 133 -15.35 15.97 -14.75
C ASP A 133 -15.78 15.66 -13.31
N ILE A 134 -17.04 15.97 -12.99
CA ILE A 134 -17.66 15.67 -11.69
C ILE A 134 -18.65 14.52 -11.89
N VAL A 135 -18.44 13.44 -11.13
CA VAL A 135 -19.21 12.21 -11.31
C VAL A 135 -19.57 11.62 -9.95
N LYS A 136 -20.77 11.01 -9.89
CA LYS A 136 -21.24 10.22 -8.76
C LYS A 136 -20.74 8.78 -8.92
N LEU A 137 -20.02 8.25 -7.95
CA LEU A 137 -19.45 6.91 -7.95
C LEU A 137 -19.76 6.16 -6.66
N ASP A 138 -19.91 4.84 -6.74
CA ASP A 138 -20.01 4.00 -5.56
C ASP A 138 -18.70 4.03 -4.74
N PRO A 139 -18.75 3.76 -3.42
CA PRO A 139 -17.58 3.85 -2.56
C PRO A 139 -16.40 2.96 -2.98
N LEU A 140 -16.65 1.77 -3.53
CA LEU A 140 -15.61 0.82 -3.93
C LEU A 140 -14.89 1.28 -5.20
N THR A 141 -15.61 1.86 -6.15
CA THR A 141 -14.99 2.46 -7.35
C THR A 141 -14.25 3.74 -6.97
N CYS A 142 -14.85 4.56 -6.10
CA CYS A 142 -14.25 5.80 -5.61
C CYS A 142 -12.88 5.55 -4.95
N ILE A 143 -12.78 4.60 -4.01
CA ILE A 143 -11.53 4.32 -3.31
C ILE A 143 -10.44 3.82 -4.27
N LYS A 144 -10.79 2.95 -5.23
CA LYS A 144 -9.84 2.46 -6.25
C LYS A 144 -9.28 3.61 -7.08
N LEU A 145 -10.14 4.51 -7.55
CA LEU A 145 -9.71 5.63 -8.37
C LEU A 145 -8.93 6.67 -7.56
N TYR A 146 -9.29 6.88 -6.30
CA TYR A 146 -8.60 7.80 -5.39
C TYR A 146 -7.16 7.34 -5.11
N LEU A 147 -6.97 6.06 -4.77
CA LEU A 147 -5.64 5.49 -4.53
C LEU A 147 -4.73 5.57 -5.76
N ASN A 148 -5.32 5.56 -6.97
CA ASN A 148 -4.62 5.68 -8.24
C ASN A 148 -4.46 7.13 -8.73
N ASP A 149 -4.72 8.14 -7.89
CA ASP A 149 -4.66 9.57 -8.26
C ASP A 149 -5.50 9.94 -9.49
N CYS A 150 -6.57 9.18 -9.76
CA CYS A 150 -7.49 9.47 -10.85
C CYS A 150 -8.53 10.51 -10.44
N VAL A 151 -8.97 10.47 -9.18
CA VAL A 151 -10.04 11.32 -8.67
C VAL A 151 -9.70 11.94 -7.33
N ASP A 152 -10.35 13.06 -7.04
CA ASP A 152 -10.40 13.70 -5.74
C ASP A 152 -11.79 13.63 -5.12
N LEU A 153 -11.81 13.46 -3.80
CA LEU A 153 -13.01 13.67 -3.02
C LEU A 153 -13.35 15.17 -3.00
N ILE A 154 -14.62 15.50 -3.24
CA ILE A 154 -15.10 16.85 -2.97
C ILE A 154 -15.37 16.96 -1.48
N VAL A 155 -14.39 17.49 -0.75
CA VAL A 155 -14.50 17.72 0.69
C VAL A 155 -15.20 19.04 0.92
N LYS A 156 -16.35 19.02 1.59
CA LYS A 156 -16.95 20.22 2.17
C LYS A 156 -16.49 20.34 3.61
N PRO A 157 -15.65 21.33 3.97
CA PRO A 157 -15.57 21.71 5.36
C PRO A 157 -16.90 22.39 5.73
N TYR A 158 -17.37 22.11 6.94
CA TYR A 158 -18.48 22.75 7.68
C TYR A 158 -19.86 22.06 7.64
N ILE A 159 -20.25 21.68 8.86
CA ILE A 159 -21.59 21.65 9.45
C ILE A 159 -22.52 22.54 8.63
N VAL A 160 -23.51 21.94 7.98
CA VAL A 160 -24.61 22.71 7.41
C VAL A 160 -25.44 23.21 8.59
N GLU A 161 -25.23 24.46 8.99
CA GLU A 161 -26.25 25.25 9.65
C GLU A 161 -27.48 25.26 8.73
N THR A 162 -28.48 24.43 9.02
CA THR A 162 -29.90 24.65 8.73
C THR A 162 -30.73 23.58 9.44
N ILE A 163 -30.77 23.67 10.77
CA ILE A 163 -32.03 23.51 11.51
C ILE A 163 -32.59 24.94 11.54
N GLU A 164 -33.03 25.52 10.43
CA GLU A 164 -34.43 25.40 9.98
C GLU A 164 -35.15 24.13 10.48
N SER A 165 -35.45 24.13 11.77
CA SER A 165 -36.60 23.42 12.31
C SER A 165 -37.17 24.28 13.42
N SER A 166 -38.29 24.93 13.08
CA SER A 166 -39.35 25.44 13.94
C SER A 166 -39.04 26.60 14.90
#